data_AF-A0A2S6AM98-F1
#
_entry.id   AF-A0A2S6AM98-F1
#
_cell.length_a   1.000
_cell.length_b   1.000
_cell.length_c   1.000
_cell.angle_alpha   90.00
_cell.angle_beta   90.00
_cell.angle_gamma   90.00
#
_symmetry.space_group_name_H-M   'P 1'
#
loop_
_entity.id
_entity.type
_entity.pdbx_description
1 polymer ?
#
loop_
_entity_poly.entity_id
_entity_poly.type
_entity_poly.pdbx_seq_one_letter_code
_entity_poly.pdbx_strand_id
1 'polypeptide(L)'
;MPLSTALTLFNLPVPPASVAQLWVFGACTVTATFMCVRGRTGAAWAGLLAMIAVAMTWSATTGQGLSHGLAISAINLGPLAMSTFFAYTPRPAARTIFQLREESTRQAGSEAAAAAALDERRAQIQRLDRMVRPILQTIAGPAPLDSELRNDCRLVEAHLRDTLRAPILAAEPVTTAAESARRRGVDVILVDDHGLDHSNPRIRQQILSTIAVELDNTDAGSAHVRITPPNRPVSATIVINDPRSGIRRIELDSTAQPLVWAPAR
;
A
#
# COMPACT_ATOMS: atom_id res chain seq x y z
N MET A 1 3.37 21.60 47.65
CA MET A 1 4.82 21.57 47.93
C MET A 1 5.18 22.56 49.03
N PRO A 2 5.18 23.90 48.82
CA PRO A 2 5.68 24.85 49.83
C PRO A 2 4.83 24.90 51.11
N LEU A 3 3.50 24.83 50.98
CA LEU A 3 2.58 24.86 52.12
C LEU A 3 2.77 23.64 53.06
N SER A 4 3.02 22.46 52.47
CA SER A 4 3.26 21.22 53.23
C SER A 4 4.55 21.32 54.03
N THR A 5 5.63 21.79 53.38
CA THR A 5 6.93 22.01 54.02
C THR A 5 6.83 23.04 55.16
N ALA A 6 6.09 24.14 54.95
CA ALA A 6 5.88 25.16 55.97
C ALA A 6 5.14 24.60 57.20
N LEU A 7 4.07 23.83 56.98
CA LEU A 7 3.30 23.21 58.07
C LEU A 7 4.12 22.21 58.88
N THR A 8 4.98 21.43 58.24
CA THR A 8 5.82 20.45 58.94
C THR A 8 6.98 21.08 59.70
N LEU A 9 7.58 22.14 59.16
CA LEU A 9 8.64 22.87 59.86
C LEU A 9 8.10 23.63 61.09
N PHE A 10 6.85 24.12 61.01
CA PHE A 10 6.20 24.80 62.15
C PHE A 10 5.87 23.86 63.33
N ASN A 11 5.71 22.56 63.06
CA ASN A 11 5.43 21.54 64.09
C ASN A 11 6.67 20.79 64.59
N LEU A 12 7.87 21.12 64.07
CA LEU A 12 9.09 20.43 64.43
C LEU A 12 9.71 21.03 65.71
N PRO A 13 10.04 20.22 66.74
CA PRO A 13 10.84 20.70 67.85
C PRO A 13 12.25 21.09 67.38
N VAL A 14 12.72 22.22 67.88
CA VAL A 14 14.03 22.80 67.54
C VAL A 14 15.00 22.56 68.69
N PRO A 15 16.21 22.03 68.45
CA PRO A 15 16.76 21.58 67.17
C PRO A 15 16.22 20.21 66.73
N PRO A 16 16.21 19.91 65.41
CA PRO A 16 15.75 18.62 64.89
C PRO A 16 16.63 17.48 65.43
N ALA A 17 15.98 16.46 66.00
CA ALA A 17 16.67 15.32 66.61
C ALA A 17 17.14 14.28 65.58
N SER A 18 16.57 14.27 64.37
CA SER A 18 16.91 13.32 63.31
C SER A 18 16.55 13.86 61.93
N VAL A 19 17.35 13.50 60.92
CA VAL A 19 17.10 13.80 59.50
C VAL A 19 15.77 13.20 59.02
N ALA A 20 15.29 12.13 59.65
CA ALA A 20 13.99 11.51 59.32
C ALA A 20 12.80 12.47 59.56
N GLN A 21 12.94 13.48 60.41
CA GLN A 21 11.91 14.49 60.65
C GLN A 21 11.71 15.43 59.44
N LEU A 22 12.64 15.44 58.48
CA LEU A 22 12.61 16.25 57.25
C LEU A 22 12.05 15.48 56.04
N TRP A 23 11.30 14.38 56.27
CA TRP A 23 10.77 13.51 55.21
C TRP A 23 9.97 14.24 54.11
N VAL A 24 9.31 15.35 54.43
CA VAL A 24 8.51 16.15 53.48
C VAL A 24 9.34 16.72 52.35
N PHE A 25 10.62 17.03 52.60
CA PHE A 25 11.54 17.48 51.56
C PHE A 25 11.72 16.41 50.49
N GLY A 26 11.91 15.15 50.90
CA GLY A 26 12.01 14.01 49.97
C GLY A 26 10.74 13.82 49.14
N ALA A 27 9.56 13.84 49.79
CA ALA A 27 8.28 13.69 49.09
C ALA A 27 8.03 14.81 48.06
N CYS A 28 8.42 16.05 48.39
CA CYS A 28 8.30 17.18 47.49
C CYS A 28 9.23 17.04 46.27
N THR A 29 10.46 16.59 46.49
CA THR A 29 11.45 16.36 45.43
C THR A 29 11.03 15.24 44.49
N VAL A 30 10.43 14.16 44.99
CA VAL A 30 9.87 13.09 44.15
C VAL A 30 8.75 13.64 43.25
N THR A 31 7.87 14.47 43.80
CA THR A 31 6.78 15.06 43.02
C THR A 31 7.30 16.04 41.97
N ALA A 32 8.28 16.87 42.31
CA ALA A 32 8.95 17.77 41.37
C ALA A 32 9.66 17.00 40.25
N THR A 33 10.37 15.91 40.59
CA THR A 33 11.00 15.01 39.62
C THR A 33 9.98 14.44 38.64
N PHE A 34 8.82 14.00 39.14
CA PHE A 34 7.74 13.51 38.28
C PHE A 34 7.13 14.60 37.38
N MET A 35 7.04 15.85 37.86
CA MET A 35 6.63 16.99 37.04
C MET A 35 7.63 17.33 35.94
N CYS A 36 8.94 17.23 36.21
CA CYS A 36 10.00 17.33 35.20
C CYS A 36 9.84 16.25 34.14
N VAL A 37 9.61 15.00 34.56
CA VAL A 37 9.31 13.90 33.64
C VAL A 37 8.03 14.19 32.86
N ARG A 38 6.99 14.81 33.40
CA ARG A 38 5.78 15.16 32.61
C ARG A 38 5.93 16.37 31.69
N GLY A 39 7.12 16.96 31.56
CA GLY A 39 7.39 18.10 30.68
C GLY A 39 6.99 19.46 31.27
N ARG A 40 6.62 19.53 32.56
CA ARG A 40 6.33 20.77 33.29
C ARG A 40 7.54 21.19 34.13
N THR A 41 8.72 21.21 33.51
CA THR A 41 10.02 21.46 34.16
C THR A 41 10.06 22.82 34.87
N GLY A 42 9.52 23.87 34.26
CA GLY A 42 9.45 25.20 34.91
C GLY A 42 8.67 25.21 36.22
N ALA A 43 7.54 24.50 36.29
CA ALA A 43 6.73 24.41 37.51
C ALA A 43 7.42 23.57 38.60
N ALA A 44 8.17 22.54 38.21
CA ALA A 44 8.95 21.72 39.12
C ALA A 44 10.09 22.52 39.80
N TRP A 45 10.82 23.30 39.02
CA TRP A 45 11.88 24.18 39.53
C TRP A 45 11.31 25.30 40.41
N ALA A 46 10.20 25.92 40.01
CA ALA A 46 9.52 26.92 40.84
C ALA A 46 9.08 26.33 42.20
N GLY A 47 8.54 25.10 42.21
CA GLY A 47 8.16 24.41 43.44
C GLY A 47 9.34 24.07 44.35
N LEU A 48 10.48 23.65 43.78
CA LEU A 48 11.70 23.37 44.53
C LEU A 48 12.30 24.65 45.12
N LEU A 49 12.42 25.73 44.33
CA LEU A 49 12.93 27.02 44.81
C LEU A 49 12.07 27.61 45.92
N ALA A 50 10.74 27.50 45.79
CA ALA A 50 9.82 27.92 46.84
C ALA A 50 10.02 27.11 48.14
N MET A 51 10.26 25.80 48.03
CA MET A 51 10.56 24.94 49.19
C MET A 51 11.89 25.32 49.87
N ILE A 52 12.94 25.61 49.09
CA ILE A 52 14.24 26.07 49.62
C ILE A 52 14.05 27.41 50.34
N ALA A 53 13.27 28.34 49.79
CA ALA A 53 12.97 29.63 50.42
C ALA A 53 12.25 29.48 51.77
N VAL A 54 11.27 28.57 51.87
CA VAL A 54 10.60 28.26 53.14
C VAL A 54 11.58 27.71 54.18
N ALA A 55 12.47 26.80 53.78
CA ALA A 55 13.47 26.22 54.68
C ALA A 55 14.49 27.23 55.18
N MET A 56 14.96 28.13 54.30
CA MET A 56 15.86 29.23 54.67
C MET A 56 15.19 30.22 55.62
N THR A 57 13.92 30.53 55.39
CA THR A 57 13.15 31.43 56.27
C THR A 57 12.99 30.81 57.65
N TRP A 58 12.64 29.52 57.73
CA TRP A 58 12.50 28.79 58.98
C TRP A 58 13.83 28.71 59.75
N SER A 59 14.94 28.38 59.08
CA SER A 59 16.24 28.29 59.78
C SER A 59 16.73 29.65 60.28
N ALA A 60 16.39 30.74 59.57
CA ALA A 60 16.66 32.10 60.00
C ALA A 60 15.85 32.51 61.24
N THR A 61 14.54 32.25 61.26
CA THR A 61 13.67 32.59 62.41
C THR A 61 14.00 31.76 63.65
N THR A 62 14.61 30.59 63.45
CA THR A 62 14.92 29.62 64.50
C THR A 62 16.34 29.81 65.07
N GLY A 63 17.10 30.79 64.58
CA GLY A 63 18.44 31.11 65.07
C GLY A 63 19.54 30.13 64.63
N GLN A 64 19.23 29.19 63.73
CA GLN A 64 20.18 28.20 63.19
C GLN A 64 21.00 28.74 62.01
N GLY A 65 20.68 29.94 61.54
CA GLY A 65 21.33 30.61 60.42
C GLY A 65 20.76 30.20 59.06
N LEU A 66 20.91 31.08 58.07
CA LEU A 66 20.44 30.86 56.68
C LEU A 66 21.17 29.71 55.97
N SER A 67 22.44 29.48 56.33
CA SER A 67 23.27 28.41 55.76
C SER A 67 22.73 27.01 56.05
N HIS A 68 22.11 26.81 57.21
CA HIS A 68 21.57 25.51 57.61
C HIS A 68 20.36 25.09 56.76
N GLY A 69 19.42 26.01 56.52
CA GLY A 69 18.25 25.77 55.67
C GLY A 69 18.62 25.51 54.21
N LEU A 70 19.67 26.18 53.71
CA LEU A 70 20.21 25.92 52.38
C LEU A 70 20.87 24.53 52.29
N ALA A 71 21.70 24.16 53.26
CA ALA A 71 22.42 22.88 53.26
C ALA A 71 21.46 21.68 53.27
N ILE A 72 20.41 21.72 54.08
CA ILE A 72 19.38 20.66 54.12
C ILE A 72 18.61 20.57 52.81
N SER A 73 18.34 21.70 52.16
CA SER A 73 17.53 21.71 50.94
C SER A 73 18.35 21.41 49.68
N ALA A 74 19.67 21.68 49.69
CA ALA A 74 20.55 21.52 48.53
C ALA A 74 20.64 20.08 48.00
N ILE A 75 20.50 19.07 48.87
CA ILE A 75 20.48 17.65 48.47
C ILE A 75 19.37 17.33 47.45
N ASN A 76 18.29 18.12 47.46
CA ASN A 76 17.14 17.94 46.58
C ASN A 76 17.36 18.48 45.15
N LEU A 77 18.40 19.30 44.93
CA LEU A 77 18.77 19.80 43.61
C LEU A 77 19.28 18.69 42.70
N GLY A 78 20.04 17.73 43.26
CA GLY A 78 20.65 16.63 42.50
C GLY A 78 19.61 15.77 41.74
N PRO A 79 18.61 15.20 42.42
CA PRO A 79 17.55 14.42 41.77
C PRO A 79 16.77 15.21 40.71
N LEU A 80 16.46 16.49 40.98
CA LEU A 80 15.72 17.33 40.03
C LEU A 80 16.55 17.65 38.79
N ALA A 81 17.84 17.98 38.96
CA ALA A 81 18.77 18.21 37.85
C ALA A 81 18.92 16.95 36.98
N MET A 82 19.10 15.79 37.61
CA MET A 82 19.16 14.50 36.92
C MET A 82 17.87 14.23 36.14
N SER A 83 16.69 14.42 36.76
CA SER A 83 15.40 14.24 36.08
C SER A 83 15.17 15.22 34.93
N THR A 84 15.69 16.44 35.04
CA THR A 84 15.64 17.46 33.98
C THR A 84 16.48 17.00 32.80
N PHE A 85 17.70 16.52 33.04
CA PHE A 85 18.57 15.96 32.02
C PHE A 85 17.90 14.76 31.31
N PHE A 86 17.31 13.82 32.06
CA PHE A 86 16.54 12.70 31.52
C PHE A 86 15.25 13.11 30.80
N ALA A 87 14.67 14.27 31.11
CA ALA A 87 13.49 14.76 30.39
C ALA A 87 13.85 15.35 29.02
N TYR A 88 15.03 15.98 28.90
CA TYR A 88 15.46 16.68 27.69
C TYR A 88 16.33 15.84 26.74
N THR A 89 17.16 14.92 27.26
CA THR A 89 18.15 14.18 26.44
C THR A 89 17.57 12.96 25.68
N PRO A 90 16.85 12.02 26.31
CA PRO A 90 16.37 10.80 25.63
C PRO A 90 15.05 10.97 24.85
N ARG A 91 14.24 12.00 25.13
CA ARG A 91 12.92 12.17 24.48
C ARG A 91 12.96 12.52 22.99
N PRO A 92 13.82 13.45 22.53
CA PRO A 92 13.94 13.73 21.10
C PRO A 92 14.47 12.51 20.36
N ALA A 93 15.49 11.85 20.91
CA ALA A 93 16.14 10.68 20.30
C ALA A 93 15.19 9.49 20.10
N ALA A 94 14.34 9.18 21.09
CA ALA A 94 13.35 8.11 20.95
C ALA A 94 12.31 8.41 19.86
N ARG A 95 11.82 9.66 19.76
CA ARG A 95 10.86 10.05 18.71
C ARG A 95 11.46 9.96 17.32
N THR A 96 12.70 10.40 17.14
CA THR A 96 13.42 10.29 15.86
C THR A 96 13.59 8.83 15.44
N ILE A 97 13.91 7.92 16.38
CA ILE A 97 14.04 6.48 16.10
C ILE A 97 12.70 5.87 15.67
N PHE A 98 11.59 6.22 16.32
CA PHE A 98 10.27 5.73 15.93
C PHE A 98 9.85 6.25 14.56
N GLN A 99 10.08 7.53 14.25
CA GLN A 99 9.78 8.12 12.94
C GLN A 99 10.62 7.49 11.82
N LEU A 100 11.92 7.28 12.05
CA LEU A 100 12.80 6.60 11.09
C LEU A 100 12.38 5.15 10.82
N ARG A 101 11.87 4.44 11.84
CA ARG A 101 11.34 3.07 11.66
C ARG A 101 10.05 3.04 10.85
N GLU A 102 9.17 4.01 11.04
CA GLU A 102 7.95 4.12 10.25
C GLU A 102 8.25 4.49 8.79
N GLU A 103 9.22 5.36 8.56
CA GLU A 103 9.65 5.72 7.21
C GLU A 103 10.40 4.58 6.51
N SER A 104 11.25 3.84 7.21
CA SER A 104 11.97 2.69 6.65
C SER A 104 11.02 1.53 6.30
N THR A 105 9.99 1.28 7.11
CA THR A 105 8.98 0.25 6.81
C THR A 105 8.14 0.62 5.59
N ARG A 106 7.77 1.90 5.43
CA ARG A 106 7.08 2.39 4.23
C ARG A 106 7.96 2.26 2.97
N GLN A 107 9.24 2.64 3.06
CA GLN A 107 10.19 2.50 1.95
C GLN A 107 10.37 1.04 1.54
N ALA A 108 10.58 0.13 2.51
CA ALA A 108 10.69 -1.30 2.25
C ALA A 108 9.45 -1.88 1.55
N GLY A 109 8.25 -1.42 1.92
CA GLY A 109 7.01 -1.80 1.24
C GLY A 109 6.97 -1.34 -0.22
N SER A 110 7.40 -0.11 -0.50
CA SER A 110 7.44 0.42 -1.88
C SER A 110 8.49 -0.29 -2.75
N GLU A 111 9.66 -0.62 -2.18
CA GLU A 111 10.72 -1.35 -2.88
C GLU A 111 10.30 -2.78 -3.21
N ALA A 112 9.62 -3.46 -2.27
CA ALA A 112 9.09 -4.81 -2.50
C ALA A 112 8.04 -4.82 -3.63
N ALA A 113 7.14 -3.84 -3.66
CA ALA A 113 6.15 -3.71 -4.72
C ALA A 113 6.80 -3.41 -6.09
N ALA A 114 7.81 -2.54 -6.12
CA ALA A 114 8.57 -2.25 -7.34
C ALA A 114 9.34 -3.49 -7.85
N ALA A 115 9.97 -4.26 -6.96
CA ALA A 115 10.65 -5.49 -7.29
C ALA A 115 9.68 -6.54 -7.88
N ALA A 116 8.52 -6.74 -7.25
CA ALA A 116 7.50 -7.66 -7.75
C ALA A 116 6.99 -7.26 -9.16
N ALA A 117 6.76 -5.96 -9.40
CA ALA A 117 6.36 -5.46 -10.71
C ALA A 117 7.44 -5.69 -11.79
N LEU A 118 8.71 -5.54 -11.44
CA LEU A 118 9.83 -5.81 -12.35
C LEU A 118 9.93 -7.30 -12.70
N ASP A 119 9.70 -8.19 -11.74
CA ASP A 119 9.73 -9.63 -11.97
C ASP A 119 8.57 -10.09 -12.86
N GLU A 120 7.36 -9.58 -12.64
CA GLU A 120 6.21 -9.84 -13.53
C GLU A 120 6.51 -9.35 -14.96
N ARG A 121 7.05 -8.14 -15.10
CA ARG A 121 7.45 -7.61 -16.41
C ARG A 121 8.51 -8.48 -17.10
N ARG A 122 9.51 -8.97 -16.35
CA ARG A 122 10.54 -9.88 -16.89
C ARG A 122 9.91 -11.18 -17.38
N ALA A 123 8.99 -11.76 -16.61
CA ALA A 123 8.29 -12.99 -16.98
C ALA A 123 7.48 -12.79 -18.28
N GLN A 124 6.78 -11.66 -18.42
CA GLN A 124 6.03 -11.31 -19.63
C GLN A 124 6.94 -11.15 -20.85
N ILE A 125 8.07 -10.44 -20.71
CA ILE A 125 9.05 -10.27 -21.80
C ILE A 125 9.64 -11.61 -22.22
N GLN A 126 9.98 -12.49 -21.27
CA GLN A 126 10.50 -13.83 -21.58
C GLN A 126 9.48 -14.70 -22.32
N ARG A 127 8.19 -14.60 -21.94
CA ARG A 127 7.10 -15.30 -22.63
C ARG A 127 6.96 -14.82 -24.08
N LEU A 128 7.00 -13.51 -24.29
CA LEU A 128 6.95 -12.90 -25.63
C LEU A 128 8.17 -13.32 -26.47
N ASP A 129 9.37 -13.25 -25.89
CA ASP A 129 10.62 -13.63 -26.57
C ASP A 129 10.58 -15.10 -27.04
N ARG A 130 10.07 -16.01 -26.21
CA ARG A 130 9.93 -17.44 -26.57
C ARG A 130 9.01 -17.65 -27.78
N MET A 131 7.98 -16.83 -27.91
CA MET A 131 7.02 -16.92 -29.03
C MET A 131 7.58 -16.31 -30.32
N VAL A 132 8.27 -15.16 -30.23
CA VAL A 132 8.70 -14.38 -31.39
C VAL A 132 10.05 -14.83 -31.95
N ARG A 133 10.96 -15.31 -31.09
CA ARG A 133 12.34 -15.66 -31.46
C ARG A 133 12.47 -16.67 -32.62
N PRO A 134 11.69 -17.77 -32.69
CA PRO A 134 11.81 -18.73 -33.79
C PRO A 134 11.53 -18.10 -35.16
N ILE A 135 10.52 -17.22 -35.24
CA ILE A 135 10.12 -16.58 -36.50
C ILE A 135 11.15 -15.55 -36.94
N LEU A 136 11.67 -14.75 -36.01
CA LEU A 136 12.74 -13.80 -36.32
C LEU A 136 14.01 -14.52 -36.79
N GLN A 137 14.31 -15.70 -36.23
CA GLN A 137 15.42 -16.54 -36.70
C GLN A 137 15.18 -17.09 -38.10
N THR A 138 13.96 -17.51 -38.44
CA THR A 138 13.60 -17.94 -39.79
C THR A 138 13.72 -16.81 -40.80
N ILE A 139 13.25 -15.59 -40.47
CA ILE A 139 13.35 -14.41 -41.33
C ILE A 139 14.81 -13.96 -41.50
N ALA A 140 15.64 -14.08 -40.46
CA ALA A 140 17.07 -13.76 -40.53
C ALA A 140 17.89 -14.79 -41.32
N GLY A 141 17.30 -15.91 -41.72
CA GLY A 141 17.96 -16.94 -42.52
C GLY A 141 18.19 -16.51 -43.98
N PRO A 142 19.10 -17.19 -44.71
CA PRO A 142 19.44 -16.86 -46.10
C PRO A 142 18.39 -17.33 -47.13
N ALA A 143 17.33 -18.02 -46.70
CA ALA A 143 16.32 -18.58 -47.61
C ALA A 143 15.34 -17.48 -48.10
N PRO A 144 14.98 -17.47 -49.40
CA PRO A 144 13.98 -16.55 -49.91
C PRO A 144 12.61 -16.82 -49.27
N LEU A 145 11.89 -15.74 -48.92
CA LEU A 145 10.56 -15.83 -48.32
C LEU A 145 9.53 -16.27 -49.37
N ASP A 146 9.14 -17.54 -49.34
CA ASP A 146 8.06 -18.07 -50.16
C ASP A 146 6.69 -17.47 -49.77
N SER A 147 5.74 -17.51 -50.70
CA SER A 147 4.35 -17.09 -50.53
C SER A 147 3.63 -17.80 -49.36
N GLU A 148 3.91 -19.08 -49.14
CA GLU A 148 3.38 -19.85 -48.00
C GLU A 148 3.93 -19.34 -46.67
N LEU A 149 5.25 -19.16 -46.58
CA LEU A 149 5.92 -18.62 -45.39
C LEU A 149 5.43 -17.19 -45.07
N ARG A 150 5.17 -16.37 -46.09
CA ARG A 150 4.59 -15.03 -45.89
C ARG A 150 3.18 -15.08 -45.31
N ASN A 151 2.38 -16.08 -45.67
CA ASN A 151 1.05 -16.27 -45.11
C ASN A 151 1.13 -16.72 -43.64
N ASP A 152 2.04 -17.63 -43.32
CA ASP A 152 2.30 -18.07 -41.95
C ASP A 152 2.78 -16.91 -41.07
N CYS A 153 3.70 -16.07 -41.55
CA CYS A 153 4.13 -14.88 -40.83
C CYS A 153 2.96 -13.91 -40.56
N ARG A 154 2.05 -13.71 -41.51
CA ARG A 154 0.86 -12.87 -41.32
C ARG A 154 -0.10 -13.45 -40.28
N LEU A 155 -0.26 -14.77 -40.27
CA LEU A 155 -1.11 -15.44 -39.28
C LEU A 155 -0.53 -15.27 -37.87
N VAL A 156 0.78 -15.43 -37.71
CA VAL A 156 1.43 -15.25 -36.41
C VAL A 156 1.46 -13.78 -35.98
N GLU A 157 1.67 -12.83 -36.88
CA GLU A 157 1.54 -11.41 -36.58
C GLU A 157 0.14 -11.08 -36.06
N ALA A 158 -0.90 -11.59 -36.72
CA ALA A 158 -2.27 -11.40 -36.29
C ALA A 158 -2.52 -12.02 -34.90
N HIS A 159 -2.02 -13.21 -34.63
CA HIS A 159 -2.07 -13.85 -33.31
C HIS A 159 -1.35 -13.02 -32.22
N LEU A 160 -0.16 -12.49 -32.51
CA LEU A 160 0.60 -11.63 -31.59
C LEU A 160 -0.16 -10.33 -31.30
N ARG A 161 -0.73 -9.71 -32.33
CA ARG A 161 -1.53 -8.49 -32.19
C ARG A 161 -2.76 -8.75 -31.33
N ASP A 162 -3.43 -9.89 -31.49
CA ASP A 162 -4.57 -10.26 -30.66
C ASP A 162 -4.16 -10.56 -29.22
N THR A 163 -3.02 -11.23 -29.01
CA THR A 163 -2.48 -11.46 -27.65
C THR A 163 -2.22 -10.16 -26.90
N LEU A 164 -1.78 -9.12 -27.61
CA LEU A 164 -1.53 -7.80 -27.04
C LEU A 164 -2.80 -6.95 -26.88
N ARG A 165 -3.73 -7.04 -27.85
CA ARG A 165 -4.92 -6.18 -27.92
C ARG A 165 -6.14 -6.77 -27.23
N ALA A 166 -6.20 -8.09 -27.12
CA ALA A 166 -7.32 -8.83 -26.55
C ALA A 166 -6.89 -10.06 -25.73
N PRO A 167 -6.24 -9.88 -24.56
CA PRO A 167 -5.65 -10.97 -23.80
C PRO A 167 -6.64 -12.06 -23.36
N ILE A 168 -7.89 -11.70 -23.01
CA ILE A 168 -8.90 -12.69 -22.61
C ILE A 168 -9.38 -13.52 -23.81
N LEU A 169 -9.41 -12.94 -25.01
CA LEU A 169 -9.78 -13.63 -26.25
C LEU A 169 -8.60 -14.43 -26.84
N ALA A 170 -7.37 -14.11 -26.47
CA ALA A 170 -6.16 -14.84 -26.83
C ALA A 170 -5.93 -16.09 -25.96
N ALA A 171 -7.01 -16.81 -25.63
CA ALA A 171 -6.99 -18.04 -24.85
C ALA A 171 -7.86 -19.10 -25.53
N GLU A 172 -7.54 -20.38 -25.28
CA GLU A 172 -8.38 -21.48 -25.75
C GLU A 172 -9.79 -21.41 -25.14
N PRO A 173 -10.85 -21.70 -25.93
CA PRO A 173 -10.83 -22.25 -27.29
C PRO A 173 -10.80 -21.22 -28.43
N VAL A 174 -10.78 -19.91 -28.13
CA VAL A 174 -10.99 -18.85 -29.12
C VAL A 174 -9.79 -18.70 -30.06
N THR A 175 -8.57 -18.90 -29.58
CA THR A 175 -7.35 -18.87 -30.41
C THR A 175 -7.41 -19.85 -31.58
N THR A 176 -7.71 -21.12 -31.31
CA THR A 176 -7.82 -22.16 -32.34
C THR A 176 -8.93 -21.84 -33.35
N ALA A 177 -10.11 -21.40 -32.87
CA ALA A 177 -11.24 -21.05 -33.74
C ALA A 177 -10.92 -19.84 -34.64
N ALA A 178 -10.27 -18.80 -34.09
CA ALA A 178 -9.85 -17.63 -34.84
C ALA A 178 -8.80 -17.96 -35.92
N GLU A 179 -7.83 -18.83 -35.61
CA GLU A 179 -6.84 -19.31 -36.58
C GLU A 179 -7.49 -20.13 -37.70
N SER A 180 -8.42 -21.01 -37.36
CA SER A 180 -9.19 -21.80 -38.32
C SER A 180 -10.01 -20.90 -39.25
N ALA A 181 -10.71 -19.90 -38.71
CA ALA A 181 -11.46 -18.91 -39.49
C ALA A 181 -10.56 -18.09 -40.43
N ARG A 182 -9.39 -17.65 -39.96
CA ARG A 182 -8.41 -16.95 -40.79
C ARG A 182 -7.87 -17.80 -41.92
N ARG A 183 -7.60 -19.09 -41.67
CA ARG A 183 -7.21 -20.05 -42.70
C ARG A 183 -8.28 -20.24 -43.78
N ARG A 184 -9.58 -20.09 -43.43
CA ARG A 184 -10.69 -20.06 -44.40
C ARG A 184 -10.79 -18.74 -45.19
N GLY A 185 -10.00 -17.73 -44.83
CA GLY A 185 -10.03 -16.40 -45.46
C GLY A 185 -10.99 -15.40 -44.80
N VAL A 186 -11.47 -15.69 -43.59
CA VAL A 186 -12.29 -14.75 -42.80
C VAL A 186 -11.38 -13.70 -42.13
N ASP A 187 -11.74 -12.42 -42.24
CA ASP A 187 -11.06 -11.35 -41.50
C ASP A 187 -11.57 -11.31 -40.06
N VAL A 188 -10.71 -11.67 -39.10
CA VAL A 188 -11.07 -11.76 -37.67
C VAL A 188 -10.41 -10.64 -36.89
N ILE A 189 -11.22 -9.81 -36.23
CA ILE A 189 -10.78 -8.72 -35.37
C ILE A 189 -11.27 -8.97 -33.95
N LEU A 190 -10.33 -9.09 -33.01
CA LEU A 190 -10.60 -9.29 -31.59
C LEU A 190 -10.26 -7.99 -30.82
N VAL A 191 -11.16 -7.58 -29.92
CA VAL A 191 -11.00 -6.40 -29.06
C VAL A 191 -11.42 -6.75 -27.64
N ASP A 192 -10.58 -6.40 -26.67
CA ASP A 192 -10.89 -6.57 -25.25
C ASP A 192 -10.90 -5.23 -24.53
N ASP A 193 -12.07 -4.80 -24.05
CA ASP A 193 -12.21 -3.64 -23.17
C ASP A 193 -12.25 -4.04 -21.67
N HIS A 194 -11.71 -5.21 -21.30
CA HIS A 194 -11.54 -5.67 -19.92
C HIS A 194 -12.83 -5.93 -19.12
N GLY A 195 -13.98 -6.11 -19.80
CA GLY A 195 -15.25 -6.39 -19.13
C GLY A 195 -15.31 -7.71 -18.36
N LEU A 196 -14.45 -8.67 -18.71
CA LEU A 196 -14.46 -10.02 -18.15
C LEU A 196 -13.37 -10.26 -17.09
N ASP A 197 -12.54 -9.27 -16.77
CA ASP A 197 -11.41 -9.41 -15.83
C ASP A 197 -11.86 -9.90 -14.43
N HIS A 198 -13.01 -9.41 -13.96
CA HIS A 198 -13.56 -9.70 -12.63
C HIS A 198 -14.71 -10.71 -12.66
N SER A 199 -15.02 -11.28 -13.83
CA SER A 199 -16.14 -12.20 -14.00
C SER A 199 -15.82 -13.60 -13.46
N ASN A 200 -16.85 -14.34 -13.06
CA ASN A 200 -16.70 -15.72 -12.60
C ASN A 200 -16.01 -16.57 -13.69
N PRO A 201 -14.94 -17.34 -13.38
CA PRO A 201 -14.22 -18.14 -14.35
C PRO A 201 -15.10 -19.07 -15.20
N ARG A 202 -16.18 -19.62 -14.63
CA ARG A 202 -17.12 -20.49 -15.37
C ARG A 202 -17.89 -19.73 -16.45
N ILE A 203 -18.41 -18.55 -16.10
CA ILE A 203 -19.15 -17.69 -17.03
C ILE A 203 -18.21 -17.22 -18.14
N ARG A 204 -16.99 -16.80 -17.77
CA ARG A 204 -15.96 -16.41 -18.74
C ARG A 204 -15.68 -17.53 -19.73
N GLN A 205 -15.48 -18.75 -19.26
CA GLN A 205 -15.25 -19.90 -20.14
C GLN A 205 -16.46 -20.20 -21.04
N GLN A 206 -17.68 -20.03 -20.54
CA GLN A 206 -18.89 -20.20 -21.34
C GLN A 206 -18.98 -19.15 -22.45
N ILE A 207 -18.74 -17.87 -22.15
CA ILE A 207 -18.70 -16.79 -23.17
C ILE A 207 -17.64 -17.10 -24.23
N LEU A 208 -16.42 -17.48 -23.83
CA LEU A 208 -15.34 -17.85 -24.75
C LEU A 208 -15.73 -19.05 -25.63
N SER A 209 -16.40 -20.06 -25.06
CA SER A 209 -16.87 -21.22 -25.84
C SER A 209 -17.94 -20.84 -26.87
N THR A 210 -18.87 -19.94 -26.52
CA THR A 210 -19.88 -19.44 -27.45
C THR A 210 -19.25 -18.63 -28.59
N ILE A 211 -18.25 -17.79 -28.26
CA ILE A 211 -17.48 -17.04 -29.27
C ILE A 211 -16.77 -18.01 -30.22
N ALA A 212 -16.11 -19.05 -29.70
CA ALA A 212 -15.41 -20.03 -30.54
C ALA A 212 -16.36 -20.75 -31.49
N VAL A 213 -17.53 -21.19 -31.02
CA VAL A 213 -18.55 -21.84 -31.86
C VAL A 213 -19.03 -20.91 -32.98
N GLU A 214 -19.27 -19.63 -32.69
CA GLU A 214 -19.71 -18.67 -33.71
C GLU A 214 -18.60 -18.34 -34.73
N LEU A 215 -17.33 -18.31 -34.31
CA LEU A 215 -16.20 -18.18 -35.22
C LEU A 215 -16.04 -19.42 -36.11
N ASP A 216 -16.22 -20.62 -35.58
CA ASP A 216 -16.15 -21.87 -36.34
C ASP A 216 -17.27 -21.98 -37.38
N ASN A 217 -18.46 -21.48 -37.08
CA ASN A 217 -19.59 -21.42 -38.02
C ASN A 217 -19.46 -20.33 -39.09
N THR A 218 -18.43 -19.48 -39.02
CA THR A 218 -18.22 -18.41 -40.00
C THR A 218 -17.32 -18.92 -41.13
N ASP A 219 -17.91 -19.06 -42.33
CA ASP A 219 -17.22 -19.61 -43.51
C ASP A 219 -16.59 -18.55 -44.41
N ALA A 220 -17.11 -17.32 -44.42
CA ALA A 220 -16.63 -16.24 -45.29
C ALA A 220 -16.92 -14.85 -44.71
N GLY A 221 -16.17 -13.84 -45.16
CA GLY A 221 -16.40 -12.43 -44.81
C GLY A 221 -15.53 -11.94 -43.65
N SER A 222 -16.14 -11.25 -42.69
CA SER A 222 -15.43 -10.68 -41.52
C SER A 222 -16.16 -10.94 -40.21
N ALA A 223 -15.43 -11.27 -39.15
CA ALA A 223 -15.93 -11.46 -37.79
C ALA A 223 -15.25 -10.48 -36.82
N HIS A 224 -16.05 -9.61 -36.19
CA HIS A 224 -15.59 -8.65 -35.20
C HIS A 224 -16.13 -9.02 -33.81
N VAL A 225 -15.23 -9.45 -32.92
CA VAL A 225 -15.55 -9.82 -31.54
C VAL A 225 -15.03 -8.76 -30.60
N ARG A 226 -15.90 -8.24 -29.74
CA ARG A 226 -15.55 -7.22 -28.74
C ARG A 226 -16.05 -7.61 -27.37
N ILE A 227 -15.16 -7.66 -26.38
CA ILE A 227 -15.54 -7.64 -24.97
C ILE A 227 -15.82 -6.18 -24.59
N THR A 228 -16.96 -5.95 -23.96
CA THR A 228 -17.48 -4.61 -23.63
C THR A 228 -16.91 -4.14 -22.29
N PRO A 229 -16.81 -2.83 -21.98
CA PRO A 229 -16.27 -2.38 -20.70
C PRO A 229 -17.07 -2.89 -19.49
N PRO A 230 -16.47 -2.95 -18.29
CA PRO A 230 -17.17 -3.38 -17.07
C PRO A 230 -18.40 -2.50 -16.79
N ASN A 231 -19.40 -3.09 -16.13
CA ASN A 231 -20.67 -2.44 -15.74
C ASN A 231 -21.65 -2.13 -16.90
N ARG A 232 -21.53 -2.85 -18.02
CA ARG A 232 -22.53 -2.87 -19.11
C ARG A 232 -23.39 -4.15 -19.02
N PRO A 233 -24.67 -4.11 -19.44
CA PRO A 233 -25.52 -5.31 -19.47
C PRO A 233 -25.07 -6.33 -20.51
N VAL A 234 -24.37 -5.88 -21.55
CA VAL A 234 -23.74 -6.70 -22.57
C VAL A 234 -22.29 -6.93 -22.17
N SER A 235 -21.87 -8.19 -22.09
CA SER A 235 -20.50 -8.60 -21.78
C SER A 235 -19.65 -8.79 -23.03
N ALA A 236 -20.20 -9.35 -24.10
CA ALA A 236 -19.51 -9.47 -25.39
C ALA A 236 -20.44 -9.21 -26.57
N THR A 237 -19.90 -8.67 -27.66
CA THR A 237 -20.61 -8.49 -28.92
C THR A 237 -19.83 -9.16 -30.04
N ILE A 238 -20.51 -9.98 -30.82
CA ILE A 238 -19.99 -10.66 -32.00
C ILE A 238 -20.76 -10.10 -33.20
N VAL A 239 -20.05 -9.51 -34.16
CA VAL A 239 -20.63 -9.04 -35.42
C VAL A 239 -19.99 -9.83 -36.55
N ILE A 240 -20.79 -10.65 -37.21
CA ILE A 240 -20.39 -11.43 -38.38
C ILE A 240 -21.00 -10.76 -39.60
N ASN A 241 -20.16 -10.46 -40.59
CA ASN A 241 -20.58 -9.95 -41.89
C ASN A 241 -20.16 -10.96 -42.94
N ASP A 242 -21.13 -11.77 -43.37
CA ASP A 242 -20.93 -12.75 -44.44
C ASP A 242 -21.54 -12.21 -45.74
N PRO A 243 -20.77 -12.14 -46.84
CA PRO A 243 -21.26 -11.71 -48.15
C PRO A 243 -22.50 -12.47 -48.65
N ARG A 244 -22.75 -13.70 -48.17
CA ARG A 244 -23.85 -14.57 -48.61
C ARG A 244 -25.08 -14.49 -47.70
N SER A 245 -24.87 -14.47 -46.38
CA SER A 245 -25.95 -14.52 -45.38
C SER A 245 -26.28 -13.16 -44.75
N GLY A 246 -25.47 -12.12 -45.00
CA GLY A 246 -25.67 -10.76 -44.51
C GLY A 246 -24.99 -10.51 -43.16
N ILE A 247 -25.44 -9.45 -42.46
CA ILE A 247 -24.87 -9.03 -41.18
C ILE A 247 -25.67 -9.69 -40.03
N ARG A 248 -24.97 -10.47 -39.20
CA ARG A 248 -25.50 -11.08 -37.97
C ARG A 248 -24.79 -10.48 -36.76
N ARG A 249 -25.57 -9.94 -35.82
CA ARG A 249 -25.06 -9.42 -34.54
C ARG A 249 -25.58 -10.27 -33.40
N ILE A 250 -24.68 -10.70 -32.52
CA ILE A 250 -24.97 -11.49 -31.33
C ILE A 250 -24.40 -10.72 -30.15
N GLU A 251 -25.22 -10.45 -29.15
CA GLU A 251 -24.80 -9.83 -27.89
C GLU A 251 -24.93 -10.87 -26.80
N LEU A 252 -23.88 -11.08 -26.02
CA LEU A 252 -23.86 -12.00 -24.89
C LEU A 252 -23.94 -11.17 -23.61
N ASP A 253 -24.85 -11.54 -22.72
CA ASP A 253 -24.97 -10.95 -21.40
C ASP A 253 -23.94 -11.53 -20.40
N SER A 254 -24.00 -11.07 -19.15
CA SER A 254 -23.15 -11.56 -18.06
C SER A 254 -23.44 -13.00 -17.62
N THR A 255 -24.38 -13.70 -18.26
CA THR A 255 -24.70 -15.11 -18.05
C THR A 255 -24.37 -15.98 -19.27
N ALA A 256 -23.67 -15.40 -20.25
CA ALA A 256 -23.34 -16.03 -21.53
C ALA A 256 -24.56 -16.40 -22.39
N GLN A 257 -25.70 -15.75 -22.17
CA GLN A 257 -26.91 -15.94 -22.97
C GLN A 257 -26.95 -14.91 -24.12
N PRO A 258 -27.32 -15.33 -25.33
CA PRO A 258 -27.54 -14.40 -26.43
C PRO A 258 -28.77 -13.53 -26.15
N LEU A 259 -28.56 -12.22 -26.10
CA LEU A 259 -29.63 -11.23 -26.07
C LEU A 259 -30.30 -11.21 -27.45
N VAL A 260 -31.47 -11.84 -27.54
CA VAL A 260 -32.32 -11.77 -28.73
C VAL A 260 -32.90 -10.36 -28.80
N TRP A 261 -32.39 -9.54 -29.71
CA TRP A 261 -33.00 -8.24 -30.02
C TRP A 261 -34.32 -8.46 -30.77
N ALA A 262 -35.43 -8.05 -30.16
CA ALA A 262 -36.67 -7.77 -30.89
C ALA A 262 -36.51 -6.45 -31.66
N PRO A 263 -36.81 -6.38 -32.97
CA PRO A 263 -36.66 -5.16 -33.73
C PRO A 263 -37.51 -4.03 -33.12
N ALA A 264 -36.85 -2.96 -32.68
CA ALA A 264 -37.52 -1.71 -32.34
C ALA A 264 -38.15 -1.13 -33.62
N ARG A 265 -39.43 -0.77 -33.52
CA ARG A 265 -40.24 -0.10 -34.56
C ARG A 265 -39.69 1.27 -34.93
#